data_AF-A0A067EEC5-F1
#
_entry.id   AF-A0A067EEC5-F1
#
_cell.length_a   1.000
_cell.length_b   1.000
_cell.length_c   1.000
_cell.angle_alpha   90.00
_cell.angle_beta   90.00
_cell.angle_gamma   90.00
#
_symmetry.space_group_name_H-M   'P 1'
#
loop_
_entity.id
_entity.type
_entity.pdbx_description
1 polymer ?
#
loop_
_entity_poly.entity_id
_entity_poly.type
_entity_poly.pdbx_seq_one_letter_code
_entity_poly.pdbx_strand_id
1 'polypeptide(L)'
;WGKNPELMYDRVLRYQDRVRNLYFTFLFVLRAVTKATDYLEQAEYDTGNHEDDLKTVSLMKQLLYNPKLQAACPLPFDEAKLWQGQSGPELKQQIQEQFRNISALMDCVGCEKCRLWGKLQVLGLGTALKILFSVEGQNHAAQSLQLQRNEVIALVNLLNRLSESVKIVHEMGPSIEKIMEKKISDPSALEFSKWRRMWKSVLALW
;
A
#
# COMPACT_ATOMS: atom_id res chain seq x y z
N TRP A 1 21.19 -7.77 6.81
CA TRP A 1 20.12 -6.77 6.55
C TRP A 1 20.18 -5.68 7.60
N GLY A 2 19.91 -4.42 7.24
CA GLY A 2 20.01 -3.29 8.16
C GLY A 2 19.41 -2.01 7.59
N LYS A 3 19.35 -0.95 8.41
CA LYS A 3 18.81 0.36 8.03
C LYS A 3 19.85 1.14 7.21
N ASN A 4 19.41 1.79 6.13
CA ASN A 4 20.23 2.68 5.31
C ASN A 4 19.57 4.08 5.23
N PRO A 5 19.95 5.03 6.11
CA PRO A 5 19.35 6.37 6.16
C PRO A 5 19.52 7.17 4.86
N GLU A 6 20.66 7.05 4.20
CA GLU A 6 20.96 7.80 2.97
C GLU A 6 20.05 7.33 1.84
N LEU A 7 19.88 6.02 1.67
CA LEU A 7 18.96 5.47 0.68
C LEU A 7 17.51 5.85 0.97
N MET A 8 17.10 5.84 2.25
CA MET A 8 15.75 6.26 2.65
C MET A 8 15.49 7.73 2.33
N TYR A 9 16.46 8.60 2.60
CA TYR A 9 16.35 10.02 2.24
C TYR A 9 16.27 10.23 0.73
N ASP A 10 17.21 9.65 -0.01
CA ASP A 10 17.35 9.81 -1.46
C ASP A 10 16.17 9.23 -2.25
N ARG A 11 15.48 8.21 -1.72
CA ARG A 11 14.38 7.53 -2.43
C ARG A 11 13.01 7.89 -1.90
N VAL A 12 12.88 8.32 -0.64
CA VAL A 12 11.57 8.53 0.00
C VAL A 12 11.47 9.94 0.58
N LEU A 13 12.24 10.28 1.63
CA LEU A 13 11.98 11.47 2.46
C LEU A 13 12.19 12.79 1.71
N ARG A 14 13.15 12.84 0.78
CA ARG A 14 13.36 14.03 -0.07
C ARG A 14 12.13 14.36 -0.93
N TYR A 15 11.23 13.40 -1.16
CA TYR A 15 10.05 13.54 -2.00
C TYR A 15 8.79 13.43 -1.13
N GLN A 16 8.35 14.55 -0.57
CA GLN A 16 7.20 14.62 0.34
C GLN A 16 5.91 14.03 -0.27
N ASP A 17 5.72 14.16 -1.58
CA ASP A 17 4.56 13.56 -2.27
C ASP A 17 4.55 12.03 -2.18
N ARG A 18 5.72 11.37 -2.17
CA ARG A 18 5.79 9.90 -1.99
C ARG A 18 5.38 9.49 -0.59
N VAL A 19 5.74 10.28 0.42
CA VAL A 19 5.31 10.07 1.81
C VAL A 19 3.80 10.25 1.91
N ARG A 20 3.25 11.34 1.36
CA ARG A 20 1.80 11.58 1.32
C ARG A 20 1.05 10.44 0.61
N ASN A 21 1.54 9.99 -0.54
CA ASN A 21 0.95 8.87 -1.28
C ASN A 21 1.01 7.55 -0.49
N LEU A 22 2.08 7.32 0.29
CA LEU A 22 2.17 6.16 1.18
C LEU A 22 1.08 6.20 2.26
N TYR A 23 0.90 7.34 2.95
CA TYR A 23 -0.18 7.52 3.93
C TYR A 23 -1.55 7.38 3.29
N PHE A 24 -1.77 8.01 2.13
CA PHE A 24 -3.01 7.87 1.38
C PHE A 24 -3.31 6.41 1.05
N THR A 25 -2.34 5.68 0.51
CA THR A 25 -2.50 4.27 0.14
C THR A 25 -2.78 3.41 1.38
N PHE A 26 -2.11 3.68 2.50
CA PHE A 26 -2.39 3.00 3.77
C PHE A 26 -3.83 3.23 4.24
N LEU A 27 -4.29 4.49 4.28
CA LEU A 27 -5.65 4.84 4.69
C LEU A 27 -6.70 4.28 3.73
N PHE A 28 -6.40 4.27 2.43
CA PHE A 28 -7.25 3.69 1.40
C PHE A 28 -7.48 2.18 1.62
N VAL A 29 -6.39 1.43 1.82
CA VAL A 29 -6.46 -0.02 2.08
C VAL A 29 -7.09 -0.30 3.45
N LEU A 30 -6.76 0.48 4.47
CA LEU A 30 -7.37 0.37 5.80
C LEU A 30 -8.88 0.57 5.74
N ARG A 31 -9.35 1.57 4.98
CA ARG A 31 -10.77 1.82 4.75
C ARG A 31 -11.46 0.65 4.04
N ALA A 32 -10.82 0.06 3.04
CA ALA A 32 -11.37 -1.14 2.41
C ALA A 32 -11.50 -2.30 3.40
N VAL A 33 -10.49 -2.53 4.23
CA VAL A 33 -10.52 -3.60 5.26
C VAL A 33 -11.63 -3.35 6.28
N THR A 34 -11.81 -2.12 6.77
CA THR A 34 -12.89 -1.81 7.73
C THR A 34 -14.28 -1.92 7.09
N LYS A 35 -14.43 -1.55 5.80
CA LYS A 35 -15.69 -1.71 5.04
C LYS A 35 -16.03 -3.19 4.75
N ALA A 36 -15.02 -4.07 4.71
CA ALA A 36 -15.18 -5.51 4.50
C ALA A 36 -15.26 -6.33 5.80
N THR A 37 -15.52 -5.71 6.95
CA THR A 37 -15.54 -6.39 8.27
C THR A 37 -16.38 -7.66 8.28
N ASP A 38 -17.64 -7.59 7.82
CA ASP A 38 -18.57 -8.73 7.81
C ASP A 38 -18.05 -9.90 6.95
N TYR A 39 -17.36 -9.58 5.85
CA TYR A 39 -16.81 -10.58 4.93
C TYR A 39 -15.53 -11.21 5.49
N LEU A 40 -14.63 -10.40 6.05
CA LEU A 40 -13.37 -10.88 6.60
C LEU A 40 -13.58 -11.71 7.88
N GLU A 41 -14.65 -11.47 8.63
CA GLU A 41 -15.04 -12.31 9.76
C GLU A 41 -15.51 -13.71 9.34
N GLN A 42 -16.12 -13.83 8.16
CA GLN A 42 -16.67 -15.08 7.61
C GLN A 42 -15.74 -15.77 6.61
N ALA A 43 -14.55 -15.21 6.35
CA ALA A 43 -13.61 -15.77 5.39
C ALA A 43 -13.07 -17.14 5.84
N GLU A 44 -12.72 -17.98 4.87
CA GLU A 44 -12.16 -19.31 5.12
C GLU A 44 -10.67 -19.20 5.46
N TYR A 45 -10.33 -19.51 6.72
CA TYR A 45 -8.97 -19.51 7.23
C TYR A 45 -8.34 -20.91 7.36
N ASP A 46 -9.02 -21.97 6.90
CA ASP A 46 -8.59 -23.36 7.10
C ASP A 46 -7.23 -23.65 6.45
N THR A 47 -6.24 -24.00 7.28
CA THR A 47 -4.91 -24.44 6.86
C THR A 47 -4.66 -25.92 7.14
N GLY A 48 -5.62 -26.62 7.75
CA GLY A 48 -5.46 -27.96 8.32
C GLY A 48 -4.88 -27.97 9.73
N ASN A 49 -4.48 -26.81 10.29
CA ASN A 49 -4.09 -26.68 11.70
C ASN A 49 -5.14 -25.89 12.49
N HIS A 50 -5.98 -26.63 13.23
CA HIS A 50 -7.11 -26.04 13.94
C HIS A 50 -6.72 -24.96 14.97
N GLU A 51 -5.56 -25.09 15.64
CA GLU A 51 -5.11 -24.12 16.63
C GLU A 51 -4.75 -22.78 15.98
N ASP A 52 -3.98 -22.82 14.89
CA ASP A 52 -3.56 -21.65 14.13
C ASP A 52 -4.75 -20.97 13.44
N ASP A 53 -5.71 -21.75 12.95
CA ASP A 53 -6.90 -21.24 12.28
C ASP A 53 -7.81 -20.48 13.27
N LEU A 54 -8.06 -21.05 14.46
CA LEU A 54 -8.81 -20.37 15.53
C LEU A 54 -8.12 -19.09 15.98
N LYS A 55 -6.79 -19.14 16.11
CA LYS A 55 -5.98 -17.97 16.48
C LYS A 55 -6.05 -16.89 15.40
N THR A 56 -6.01 -17.27 14.12
CA THR A 56 -6.11 -16.35 12.99
C THR A 56 -7.45 -15.65 12.97
N VAL A 57 -8.56 -16.38 13.15
CA VAL A 57 -9.90 -15.80 13.26
C VAL A 57 -9.97 -14.80 14.42
N SER A 58 -9.46 -15.17 15.60
CA SER A 58 -9.43 -14.29 16.77
C SER A 58 -8.65 -12.99 16.51
N LEU A 59 -7.44 -13.09 15.94
CA LEU A 59 -6.61 -11.94 15.60
C LEU A 59 -7.27 -11.05 14.54
N MET A 60 -7.93 -11.65 13.55
CA MET A 60 -8.67 -10.90 12.54
C MET A 60 -9.81 -10.09 13.18
N LYS A 61 -10.60 -10.70 14.07
CA LYS A 61 -11.64 -9.97 14.81
C LYS A 61 -11.06 -8.84 15.66
N GLN A 62 -9.94 -9.07 16.35
CA GLN A 62 -9.28 -8.02 17.13
C GLN A 62 -8.80 -6.85 16.27
N LEU A 63 -8.35 -7.12 15.03
CA LEU A 63 -7.98 -6.09 14.08
C LEU A 63 -9.22 -5.29 13.62
N LEU A 64 -10.28 -5.97 13.19
CA LEU A 64 -11.48 -5.35 12.63
C LEU A 64 -12.27 -4.52 13.65
N TYR A 65 -12.38 -5.03 14.88
CA TYR A 65 -13.09 -4.38 15.98
C TYR A 65 -12.20 -3.51 16.88
N ASN A 66 -11.00 -3.16 16.42
CA ASN A 66 -10.11 -2.32 17.21
C ASN A 66 -10.68 -0.90 17.39
N PRO A 67 -10.95 -0.45 18.62
CA PRO A 67 -11.58 0.86 18.86
C PRO A 67 -10.75 2.04 18.35
N LYS A 68 -9.42 1.91 18.35
CA LYS A 68 -8.53 2.97 17.85
C LYS A 68 -8.65 3.11 16.33
N LEU A 69 -8.84 2.01 15.60
CA LEU A 69 -9.03 2.05 14.14
C LEU A 69 -10.40 2.62 13.79
N GLN A 70 -11.44 2.26 14.54
CA GLN A 70 -12.78 2.82 14.35
C GLN A 70 -12.81 4.33 14.64
N ALA A 71 -12.15 4.78 15.71
CA ALA A 71 -12.08 6.20 16.07
C ALA A 71 -11.19 7.04 15.14
N ALA A 72 -10.10 6.47 14.62
CA ALA A 72 -9.15 7.18 13.76
C ALA A 72 -9.65 7.37 12.32
N CYS A 73 -10.73 6.70 11.91
CA CYS A 73 -11.14 6.60 10.52
C CYS A 73 -12.66 6.76 10.28
N PRO A 74 -13.30 7.88 10.70
CA PRO A 74 -14.70 8.09 10.35
C PRO A 74 -14.87 8.17 8.83
N LEU A 75 -14.09 9.02 8.14
CA LEU A 75 -14.06 9.18 6.67
C LEU A 75 -12.70 9.77 6.24
N PRO A 76 -11.68 8.97 5.86
CA PRO A 76 -10.36 9.50 5.48
C PRO A 76 -10.36 10.26 4.14
N PHE A 77 -11.34 10.00 3.29
CA PHE A 77 -11.61 10.73 2.05
C PHE A 77 -13.10 10.62 1.74
N ASP A 78 -13.60 11.57 0.96
CA ASP A 78 -14.97 11.60 0.47
C ASP A 78 -15.09 10.57 -0.68
N GLU A 79 -15.59 9.37 -0.38
CA GLU A 79 -15.73 8.31 -1.38
C GLU A 79 -16.64 8.74 -2.53
N ALA A 80 -17.66 9.55 -2.24
CA ALA A 80 -18.52 10.14 -3.24
C ALA A 80 -17.74 11.02 -4.23
N LYS A 81 -16.77 11.83 -3.79
CA LYS A 81 -15.92 12.59 -4.74
C LYS A 81 -14.99 11.74 -5.59
N LEU A 82 -14.61 10.56 -5.10
CA LEU A 82 -13.76 9.64 -5.87
C LEU A 82 -14.56 8.99 -7.02
N TRP A 83 -15.89 8.84 -6.86
CA TRP A 83 -16.70 7.97 -7.71
C TRP A 83 -17.99 8.57 -8.30
N GLN A 84 -18.44 9.78 -7.91
CA GLN A 84 -19.69 10.43 -8.38
C GLN A 84 -19.65 10.99 -9.82
N GLY A 85 -18.99 10.30 -10.74
CA GLY A 85 -19.19 10.54 -12.18
C GLY A 85 -20.36 9.72 -12.72
N GLN A 86 -21.05 10.20 -13.77
CA GLN A 86 -21.95 9.38 -14.60
C GLN A 86 -21.25 8.13 -15.17
N SER A 87 -19.92 8.08 -15.10
CA SER A 87 -19.06 7.01 -15.60
C SER A 87 -18.50 6.08 -14.51
N GLY A 88 -19.10 5.99 -13.31
CA GLY A 88 -18.61 5.14 -12.22
C GLY A 88 -18.39 3.66 -12.60
N PRO A 89 -19.35 2.99 -13.28
CA PRO A 89 -19.16 1.63 -13.79
C PRO A 89 -18.04 1.51 -14.83
N GLU A 90 -17.94 2.47 -15.76
CA GLU A 90 -16.89 2.50 -16.79
C GLU A 90 -15.52 2.73 -16.16
N LEU A 91 -15.42 3.62 -15.17
CA LEU A 91 -14.19 3.88 -14.41
C LEU A 91 -13.76 2.64 -13.62
N LYS A 92 -14.70 1.92 -13.00
CA LYS A 92 -14.43 0.64 -12.34
C LYS A 92 -13.85 -0.37 -13.33
N GLN A 93 -14.45 -0.50 -14.51
CA GLN A 93 -13.96 -1.42 -15.54
C GLN A 93 -12.55 -1.01 -16.03
N GLN A 94 -12.34 0.27 -16.34
CA GLN A 94 -11.05 0.78 -16.75
C GLN A 94 -9.97 0.54 -15.70
N ILE A 95 -10.25 0.83 -14.42
CA ILE A 95 -9.33 0.55 -13.32
C ILE A 95 -9.01 -0.95 -13.25
N GLN A 96 -10.02 -1.83 -13.33
CA GLN A 96 -9.79 -3.28 -13.32
C GLN A 96 -8.88 -3.73 -14.48
N GLU A 97 -9.10 -3.20 -15.69
CA GLU A 97 -8.26 -3.47 -16.85
C GLU A 97 -6.82 -3.00 -16.63
N GLN A 98 -6.62 -1.81 -16.06
CA GLN A 98 -5.29 -1.30 -15.71
C GLN A 98 -4.59 -2.19 -14.69
N PHE A 99 -5.29 -2.67 -13.66
CA PHE A 99 -4.70 -3.58 -12.67
C PHE A 99 -4.31 -4.94 -13.27
N ARG A 100 -5.07 -5.46 -14.25
CA ARG A 100 -4.69 -6.66 -15.00
C ARG A 100 -3.42 -6.43 -15.82
N ASN A 101 -3.33 -5.28 -16.50
CA ASN A 101 -2.15 -4.90 -17.27
C ASN A 101 -0.90 -4.74 -16.38
N ILE A 102 -1.04 -4.08 -15.23
CA ILE A 102 0.05 -3.96 -14.24
C ILE A 102 0.48 -5.34 -13.74
N SER A 103 -0.47 -6.23 -13.45
CA SER A 103 -0.15 -7.60 -13.03
C SER A 103 0.60 -8.39 -14.10
N ALA A 104 0.24 -8.22 -15.38
CA ALA A 104 0.96 -8.81 -16.51
C ALA A 104 2.38 -8.21 -16.65
N LEU A 105 2.55 -6.90 -16.44
CA LEU A 105 3.87 -6.27 -16.43
C LEU A 105 4.78 -6.81 -15.31
N MET A 106 4.21 -7.22 -14.17
CA MET A 106 4.99 -7.86 -13.10
C MET A 106 5.61 -9.20 -13.54
N ASP A 107 5.08 -9.85 -14.58
CA ASP A 107 5.69 -11.07 -15.14
C ASP A 107 7.03 -10.81 -15.85
N CYS A 108 7.29 -9.57 -16.24
CA CYS A 108 8.56 -9.16 -16.84
C CYS A 108 9.65 -8.84 -15.80
N VAL A 109 9.33 -8.87 -14.50
CA VAL A 109 10.30 -8.56 -13.43
C VAL A 109 11.17 -9.78 -13.16
N GLY A 110 12.45 -9.70 -13.52
CA GLY A 110 13.41 -10.82 -13.36
C GLY A 110 13.77 -11.17 -11.90
N CYS A 111 13.58 -10.24 -10.96
CA CYS A 111 13.76 -10.52 -9.53
C CYS A 111 12.53 -11.26 -8.99
N GLU A 112 12.68 -12.53 -8.62
CA GLU A 112 11.58 -13.39 -8.15
C GLU A 112 10.84 -12.83 -6.94
N LYS A 113 11.58 -12.36 -5.92
CA LYS A 113 10.99 -11.75 -4.72
C LYS A 113 10.23 -10.47 -5.07
N CYS A 114 10.76 -9.67 -5.98
CA CYS A 114 10.15 -8.42 -6.43
C CYS A 114 8.86 -8.70 -7.22
N ARG A 115 8.88 -9.71 -8.10
CA ARG A 115 7.70 -10.20 -8.82
C ARG A 115 6.63 -10.71 -7.87
N LEU A 116 7.00 -11.53 -6.88
CA LEU A 116 6.07 -12.05 -5.87
C LEU A 116 5.38 -10.92 -5.10
N TRP A 117 6.16 -10.02 -4.49
CA TRP A 117 5.60 -8.90 -3.73
C TRP A 117 4.85 -7.91 -4.61
N GLY A 118 5.34 -7.64 -5.82
CA GLY A 118 4.68 -6.79 -6.80
C GLY A 118 3.29 -7.31 -7.15
N LYS A 119 3.17 -8.60 -7.50
CA LYS A 119 1.87 -9.23 -7.77
C LYS A 119 0.95 -9.24 -6.54
N LEU A 120 1.49 -9.56 -5.36
CA LEU A 120 0.72 -9.59 -4.12
C LEU A 120 0.15 -8.21 -3.77
N GLN A 121 0.96 -7.15 -3.89
CA GLN A 121 0.53 -5.79 -3.59
C GLN A 121 -0.46 -5.24 -4.63
N VAL A 122 -0.23 -5.53 -5.92
CA VAL A 122 -1.16 -5.14 -7.00
C VAL A 122 -2.51 -5.83 -6.83
N LEU A 123 -2.52 -7.13 -6.51
CA LEU A 123 -3.74 -7.86 -6.21
C LEU A 123 -4.45 -7.25 -4.98
N GLY A 124 -3.72 -6.99 -3.89
CA GLY A 124 -4.29 -6.39 -2.68
C GLY A 124 -4.93 -5.02 -2.92
N LEU A 125 -4.32 -4.18 -3.75
CA LEU A 125 -4.87 -2.88 -4.14
C LEU A 125 -6.12 -3.04 -5.01
N GLY A 126 -6.12 -3.99 -5.95
CA GLY A 126 -7.30 -4.35 -6.74
C GLY A 126 -8.46 -4.86 -5.87
N THR A 127 -8.16 -5.68 -4.86
CA THR A 127 -9.14 -6.15 -3.87
C THR A 127 -9.71 -4.98 -3.07
N ALA A 128 -8.87 -4.05 -2.62
CA ALA A 128 -9.32 -2.87 -1.88
C ALA A 128 -10.30 -2.02 -2.71
N LEU A 129 -9.98 -1.79 -3.99
CA LEU A 129 -10.88 -1.12 -4.94
C LEU A 129 -12.19 -1.88 -5.11
N LYS A 130 -12.13 -3.21 -5.36
CA LYS A 130 -13.31 -4.07 -5.51
C LYS A 130 -14.25 -3.96 -4.31
N ILE A 131 -13.72 -3.94 -3.08
CA ILE A 131 -14.50 -3.75 -1.87
C ILE A 131 -15.17 -2.37 -1.85
N LEU A 132 -14.39 -1.31 -2.04
CA LEU A 132 -14.89 0.07 -1.94
C LEU A 132 -16.00 0.34 -2.95
N PHE A 133 -15.87 -0.17 -4.18
CA PHE A 133 -16.88 -0.07 -5.25
C PHE A 133 -18.16 -0.88 -5.02
N SER A 134 -18.13 -1.95 -4.21
CA SER A 134 -19.27 -2.87 -4.11
C SER A 134 -20.30 -2.46 -3.04
N VAL A 135 -19.94 -1.55 -2.14
CA VAL A 135 -20.77 -1.21 -0.97
C VAL A 135 -21.57 0.10 -1.16
N GLU A 136 -21.32 0.90 -2.20
CA GLU A 136 -22.07 2.14 -2.50
C GLU A 136 -23.32 1.94 -3.36
N GLY A 137 -23.54 0.74 -3.92
CA GLY A 137 -24.69 0.42 -4.76
C GLY A 137 -25.92 -0.05 -3.97
N GLN A 138 -26.51 0.78 -3.11
CA GLN A 138 -27.74 0.43 -2.39
C GLN A 138 -29.01 0.30 -3.28
N ASN A 139 -28.91 0.58 -4.59
CA ASN A 139 -30.07 0.58 -5.51
C ASN A 139 -30.04 -0.51 -6.60
N HIS A 140 -29.03 -1.36 -6.65
CA HIS A 140 -29.01 -2.52 -7.54
C HIS A 140 -28.76 -3.77 -6.71
N ALA A 141 -29.65 -4.75 -6.83
CA ALA A 141 -29.63 -6.03 -6.10
C ALA A 141 -28.19 -6.47 -5.82
N ALA A 142 -27.86 -6.55 -4.53
CA ALA A 142 -26.53 -6.87 -4.01
C ALA A 142 -25.85 -7.96 -4.85
N GLN A 143 -24.95 -7.56 -5.75
CA GLN A 143 -23.90 -8.47 -6.18
C GLN A 143 -23.13 -8.77 -4.91
N SER A 144 -23.34 -9.95 -4.34
CA SER A 144 -22.68 -10.39 -3.12
C SER A 144 -21.18 -10.20 -3.32
N LEU A 145 -20.56 -9.35 -2.50
CA LEU A 145 -19.13 -9.11 -2.58
C LEU A 145 -18.43 -10.42 -2.20
N GLN A 146 -18.03 -11.19 -3.19
CA GLN A 146 -17.31 -12.44 -2.96
C GLN A 146 -15.81 -12.20 -3.08
N LEU A 147 -15.09 -12.45 -1.99
CA LEU A 147 -13.62 -12.40 -1.95
C LEU A 147 -13.06 -13.81 -1.97
N GLN A 148 -12.14 -14.08 -2.89
CA GLN A 148 -11.40 -15.33 -2.93
C GLN A 148 -10.31 -15.34 -1.85
N ARG A 149 -9.89 -16.54 -1.42
CA ARG A 149 -8.81 -16.72 -0.43
C ARG A 149 -7.55 -15.91 -0.76
N ASN A 150 -7.11 -15.92 -2.01
CA ASN A 150 -5.95 -15.15 -2.45
C ASN A 150 -6.16 -13.63 -2.38
N GLU A 151 -7.38 -13.15 -2.60
CA GLU A 151 -7.72 -11.72 -2.46
C GLU A 151 -7.62 -11.29 -0.99
N VAL A 152 -8.11 -12.13 -0.06
CA VAL A 152 -8.01 -11.91 1.39
C VAL A 152 -6.55 -11.89 1.83
N ILE A 153 -5.77 -12.90 1.43
CA ILE A 153 -4.34 -13.00 1.74
C ILE A 153 -3.59 -11.75 1.24
N ALA A 154 -3.84 -11.35 -0.01
CA ALA A 154 -3.21 -10.19 -0.61
C ALA A 154 -3.56 -8.89 0.10
N LEU A 155 -4.83 -8.70 0.46
CA LEU A 155 -5.32 -7.50 1.15
C LEU A 155 -4.66 -7.34 2.53
N VAL A 156 -4.64 -8.41 3.33
CA VAL A 156 -4.04 -8.40 4.68
C VAL A 156 -2.53 -8.20 4.61
N ASN A 157 -1.84 -8.87 3.68
CA ASN A 157 -0.40 -8.69 3.50
C ASN A 157 -0.04 -7.28 3.03
N LEU A 158 -0.82 -6.71 2.12
CA LEU A 158 -0.66 -5.34 1.67
C LEU A 158 -0.82 -4.36 2.84
N LEU A 159 -1.89 -4.51 3.63
CA LEU A 159 -2.12 -3.67 4.81
C LEU A 159 -0.93 -3.75 5.78
N ASN A 160 -0.41 -4.94 6.04
CA ASN A 160 0.78 -5.12 6.89
C ASN A 160 2.02 -4.41 6.33
N ARG A 161 2.32 -4.58 5.03
CA ARG A 161 3.47 -3.90 4.39
C ARG A 161 3.36 -2.38 4.45
N LEU A 162 2.16 -1.84 4.22
CA LEU A 162 1.90 -0.40 4.31
C LEU A 162 2.02 0.10 5.76
N SER A 163 1.47 -0.65 6.72
CA SER A 163 1.58 -0.35 8.15
C SER A 163 3.04 -0.25 8.61
N GLU A 164 3.86 -1.24 8.25
CA GLU A 164 5.30 -1.20 8.56
C GLU A 164 6.01 -0.02 7.89
N SER A 165 5.66 0.26 6.62
CA SER A 165 6.26 1.36 5.87
C SER A 165 5.93 2.71 6.51
N VAL A 166 4.67 2.94 6.88
CA VAL A 166 4.21 4.14 7.58
C VAL A 166 4.89 4.27 8.94
N LYS A 167 4.98 3.17 9.71
CA LYS A 167 5.68 3.16 11.00
C LYS A 167 7.15 3.60 10.86
N ILE A 168 7.87 3.02 9.88
CA ILE A 168 9.27 3.36 9.64
C ILE A 168 9.44 4.83 9.26
N VAL A 169 8.60 5.35 8.36
CA VAL A 169 8.65 6.76 7.96
C VAL A 169 8.33 7.68 9.14
N HIS A 170 7.33 7.34 9.94
CA HIS A 170 6.92 8.13 11.10
C HIS A 170 8.01 8.19 12.18
N GLU A 171 8.60 7.03 12.53
CA GLU A 171 9.59 6.93 13.60
C GLU A 171 10.97 7.47 13.20
N MET A 172 11.39 7.25 11.95
CA MET A 172 12.75 7.56 11.50
C MET A 172 12.86 8.81 10.64
N GLY A 173 11.79 9.22 9.96
CA GLY A 173 11.77 10.33 9.01
C GLY A 173 12.36 11.63 9.56
N PRO A 174 11.82 12.17 10.67
CA PRO A 174 12.26 13.46 11.21
C PRO A 174 13.74 13.49 11.58
N SER A 175 14.24 12.40 12.16
CA SER A 175 15.65 12.27 12.54
C SER A 175 16.57 12.24 11.32
N ILE A 176 16.18 11.51 10.27
CA ILE A 176 16.99 11.38 9.05
C ILE A 176 17.01 12.67 8.25
N GLU A 177 15.86 13.34 8.09
CA GLU A 177 15.77 14.64 7.41
C GLU A 177 16.72 15.65 8.05
N LYS A 178 16.69 15.77 9.39
CA LYS A 178 17.59 16.66 10.14
C LYS A 178 19.09 16.35 9.96
N ILE A 179 19.46 15.07 9.88
CA ILE A 179 20.87 14.68 9.67
C ILE A 179 21.31 15.01 8.24
N MET A 180 20.44 14.76 7.25
CA MET A 180 20.76 14.98 5.84
C MET A 180 20.81 16.47 5.49
N GLU A 181 19.90 17.28 6.03
CA GLU A 181 19.92 18.75 5.87
C GLU A 181 21.23 19.35 6.40
N LYS A 182 21.69 18.90 7.57
CA LYS A 182 22.99 19.32 8.14
C LYS A 182 24.17 18.95 7.23
N LYS A 183 24.17 17.73 6.67
CA LYS A 183 25.19 17.29 5.71
C LYS A 183 25.19 18.10 4.41
N ILE A 184 24.02 18.57 3.95
CA ILE A 184 23.89 19.39 2.73
C ILE A 184 24.34 20.83 2.97
N SER A 185 24.11 21.36 4.17
CA SER A 185 24.55 22.72 4.55
C SER A 185 26.06 22.85 4.83
N ASP A 186 26.78 21.73 4.95
CA ASP A 186 28.23 21.73 5.18
C ASP A 186 28.98 21.87 3.82
N PRO A 187 29.77 22.95 3.60
CA PRO A 187 30.37 23.28 2.29
C PRO A 187 31.35 22.21 1.75
N SER A 188 31.82 21.30 2.60
CA SER A 188 32.73 20.21 2.25
C SER A 188 32.07 19.10 1.41
N ALA A 189 30.74 18.99 1.41
CA ALA A 189 29.98 17.99 0.63
C ALA A 189 29.76 18.39 -0.85
N LEU A 190 30.02 19.65 -1.22
CA LEU A 190 29.82 20.15 -2.58
C LEU A 190 30.80 19.52 -3.58
N GLU A 191 32.02 19.18 -3.13
CA GLU A 191 33.07 18.47 -3.88
C GLU A 191 32.61 17.08 -4.35
N PHE A 192 32.01 16.29 -3.45
CA PHE A 192 31.50 14.95 -3.76
C PHE A 192 30.34 15.00 -4.76
N SER A 193 29.48 16.02 -4.69
CA SER A 193 28.36 16.19 -5.62
C SER A 193 28.82 16.59 -7.02
N LYS A 194 29.90 17.38 -7.13
CA LYS A 194 30.54 17.76 -8.41
C LYS A 194 31.23 16.55 -9.03
N TRP A 195 31.99 15.79 -8.26
CA TRP A 195 32.64 14.56 -8.72
C TRP A 195 31.63 13.50 -9.17
N ARG A 196 30.53 13.30 -8.45
CA ARG A 196 29.47 12.35 -8.84
C ARG A 196 28.73 12.77 -10.12
N ARG A 197 28.58 14.07 -10.37
CA ARG A 197 28.02 14.62 -11.61
C ARG A 197 28.99 14.43 -12.78
N MET A 198 30.27 14.69 -12.54
CA MET A 198 31.36 14.53 -13.49
C MET A 198 31.54 13.05 -13.89
N TRP A 199 31.47 12.12 -12.94
CA TRP A 199 31.51 10.68 -13.21
C TRP A 199 30.30 10.16 -13.98
N LYS A 200 29.10 10.70 -13.72
CA LYS A 200 27.91 10.40 -14.53
C LYS A 200 28.01 10.91 -15.95
N SER A 201 28.67 12.04 -16.19
CA SER A 201 28.93 12.55 -17.54
C SER A 201 29.99 11.74 -18.28
N VAL A 202 31.03 11.25 -17.58
CA VAL A 202 32.07 10.39 -18.18
C VAL A 202 31.54 9.00 -18.54
N LEU A 203 30.64 8.42 -17.73
CA LEU A 203 29.99 7.14 -18.01
C LEU A 203 28.89 7.21 -19.10
N ALA A 204 28.47 8.41 -19.51
CA ALA A 204 27.51 8.60 -20.60
C ALA A 204 28.18 8.78 -21.98
N LEU A 205 29.52 8.82 -22.01
CA LEU A 205 30.35 8.97 -23.21
C LEU A 205 31.11 7.68 -23.59
N TRP A 206 30.81 6.57 -22.91
CA TRP A 206 31.22 5.19 -23.21
C TRP A 206 29.97 4.31 -23.21
#